data_AF-A0A4V1FX95-F1
#
_entry.id   AF-A0A4V1FX95-F1
#
_cell.length_a   1.000
_cell.length_b   1.000
_cell.length_c   1.000
_cell.angle_alpha   90.00
_cell.angle_beta   90.00
_cell.angle_gamma   90.00
#
_symmetry.space_group_name_H-M   'P 1'
#
loop_
_entity.id
_entity.type
_entity.pdbx_description
1 polymer ?
#
loop_
_entity_poly.entity_id
_entity_poly.type
_entity_poly.pdbx_seq_one_letter_code
_entity_poly.pdbx_strand_id
1 'polypeptide(L)'
;MSDGKQLDYDDEPAGQQQQSQAQRQGALDDGSGLPLKEGAVFGAISVVATYLAHLLMTMIVTAQTSPIAQSVGTGEDASVVVTDMVASWKAAGWSYLSVFGTGFEVDGEVATLGDAPNHGAAFASPIINSANGVIYGLNGAFELATLVLFLGTIGSIVAAGYGVAKYTDADNAVDAVKAGVTVTLPYLVFAALAAFLMTHAYSEVPTVTSLIGSETSGVLGLEQGDYLNDAGDSVPSGVEFGPSTTDAILFAGIIVPAILGAVGGLLTQPRDALETVMAKVQ
;
A
#
# COMPACT_ATOMS: atom_id res chain seq x y z
N MET A 1 -36.68 65.93 -1.58
CA MET A 1 -36.02 64.97 -2.51
C MET A 1 -34.63 64.74 -1.92
N SER A 2 -34.48 63.87 -0.91
CA SER A 2 -34.26 62.41 -0.99
C SER A 2 -32.97 62.08 -1.78
N ASP A 3 -31.99 61.32 -1.30
CA ASP A 3 -32.00 60.20 -0.36
C ASP A 3 -30.84 60.23 0.63
N GLY A 4 -31.17 60.18 1.93
CA GLY A 4 -30.26 59.69 2.96
C GLY A 4 -30.49 58.20 3.13
N LYS A 5 -29.57 57.36 2.64
CA LYS A 5 -29.44 55.96 3.08
C LYS A 5 -28.32 55.90 4.10
N GLN A 6 -28.68 56.02 5.38
CA GLN A 6 -27.87 55.48 6.46
C GLN A 6 -27.88 53.96 6.29
N LEU A 7 -26.71 53.37 6.16
CA LEU A 7 -26.52 51.95 6.32
C LEU A 7 -26.53 51.70 7.83
N ASP A 8 -27.67 51.20 8.34
CA ASP A 8 -27.73 50.56 9.65
C ASP A 8 -26.76 49.37 9.58
N TYR A 9 -25.65 49.48 10.32
CA TYR A 9 -24.91 48.29 10.70
C TYR A 9 -25.70 47.66 11.83
N ASP A 10 -26.35 46.53 11.54
CA ASP A 10 -26.84 45.63 12.57
C ASP A 10 -25.64 45.26 13.45
N ASP A 11 -25.60 45.81 14.67
CA ASP A 11 -24.70 45.37 15.72
C ASP A 11 -24.95 43.88 15.96
N GLU A 12 -24.09 43.03 15.39
CA GLU A 12 -24.08 41.61 15.75
C GLU A 12 -23.92 41.51 17.27
N PRO A 13 -24.81 40.79 17.98
CA PRO A 13 -24.72 40.68 19.42
C PRO A 13 -23.37 40.03 19.77
N ALA A 14 -22.60 40.75 20.59
CA ALA A 14 -21.23 40.44 21.03
C ALA A 14 -21.04 39.05 21.71
N GLY A 15 -22.06 38.19 21.72
CA GLY A 15 -22.02 36.80 22.19
C GLY A 15 -21.81 35.74 21.09
N GLN A 16 -22.03 36.03 19.80
CA GLN A 16 -21.92 34.99 18.75
C GLN A 16 -20.49 34.77 18.23
N GLN A 17 -19.64 35.80 18.26
CA GLN A 17 -18.20 35.62 17.99
C GLN A 17 -17.51 34.87 19.14
N GLN A 18 -17.96 35.06 20.39
CA GLN A 18 -17.47 34.29 21.54
C GLN A 18 -17.94 32.84 21.51
N GLN A 19 -19.12 32.50 20.99
CA GLN A 19 -19.51 31.09 20.84
C GLN A 19 -18.75 30.38 19.72
N SER A 20 -18.44 31.07 18.62
CA SER A 20 -17.64 30.51 17.53
C SER A 20 -16.17 30.31 17.92
N GLN A 21 -15.63 31.19 18.77
CA GLN A 21 -14.29 31.02 19.35
C GLN A 21 -14.27 30.06 20.54
N ALA A 22 -15.30 30.01 21.39
CA ALA A 22 -15.39 29.07 22.51
C ALA A 22 -15.71 27.64 22.07
N GLN A 23 -16.42 27.42 20.95
CA GLN A 23 -16.53 26.09 20.34
C GLN A 23 -15.25 25.66 19.62
N ARG A 24 -14.40 26.60 19.18
CA ARG A 24 -13.04 26.28 18.68
C ARG A 24 -12.04 26.08 19.82
N GLN A 25 -12.15 26.84 20.91
CA GLN A 25 -11.26 26.75 22.08
C GLN A 25 -11.63 25.61 23.03
N GLY A 26 -12.90 25.22 23.13
CA GLY A 26 -13.34 24.05 23.90
C GLY A 26 -12.93 22.70 23.30
N ALA A 27 -12.37 22.68 22.09
CA ALA A 27 -11.78 21.50 21.45
C ALA A 27 -10.24 21.47 21.56
N LEU A 28 -9.62 22.49 22.17
CA LEU A 28 -8.16 22.68 22.23
C LEU A 28 -7.59 22.62 23.65
N ASP A 29 -8.41 22.31 24.66
CA ASP A 29 -7.97 22.31 26.07
C ASP A 29 -8.29 20.99 26.78
N ASP A 30 -7.81 19.88 26.21
CA ASP A 30 -7.55 18.66 26.97
C ASP A 30 -6.22 18.06 26.48
N GLY A 31 -5.24 18.02 27.37
CA GLY A 31 -3.80 18.06 27.05
C GLY A 31 -3.28 17.06 26.03
N SER A 32 -2.29 17.49 25.23
CA SER A 32 -1.27 16.62 24.63
C SER A 32 -1.82 15.43 23.80
N GLY A 33 -3.00 15.56 23.21
CA GLY A 33 -3.60 14.50 22.40
C GLY A 33 -2.96 14.47 21.02
N LEU A 34 -2.47 13.31 20.59
CA LEU A 34 -2.19 13.09 19.17
C LEU A 34 -3.48 13.29 18.38
N PRO A 35 -3.47 13.95 17.21
CA PRO A 35 -4.67 14.14 16.38
C PRO A 35 -5.06 12.87 15.63
N LEU A 36 -5.39 11.82 16.40
CA LEU A 36 -5.60 10.47 15.88
C LEU A 36 -6.81 10.40 14.95
N LYS A 37 -7.83 11.21 15.18
CA LYS A 37 -9.04 11.24 14.35
C LYS A 37 -8.73 11.81 12.97
N GLU A 38 -8.03 12.93 12.93
CA GLU A 38 -7.61 13.59 11.70
C GLU A 38 -6.65 12.68 10.94
N GLY A 39 -5.65 12.12 11.63
CA GLY A 39 -4.77 11.07 11.13
C GLY A 39 -5.50 9.91 10.47
N ALA A 40 -6.50 9.37 11.16
CA ALA A 40 -7.30 8.27 10.67
C ALA A 40 -8.09 8.65 9.39
N VAL A 41 -8.67 9.84 9.33
CA VAL A 41 -9.43 10.30 8.15
C VAL A 41 -8.51 10.52 6.95
N PHE A 42 -7.45 11.32 7.10
CA PHE A 42 -6.53 11.61 6.01
C PHE A 42 -5.78 10.35 5.54
N GLY A 43 -5.33 9.52 6.49
CA GLY A 43 -4.70 8.24 6.19
C GLY A 43 -5.66 7.28 5.46
N ALA A 44 -6.92 7.16 5.90
CA ALA A 44 -7.89 6.28 5.24
C ALA A 44 -8.22 6.74 3.82
N ILE A 45 -8.39 8.05 3.59
CA ILE A 45 -8.58 8.59 2.25
C ILE A 45 -7.38 8.25 1.36
N SER A 46 -6.18 8.42 1.89
CA SER A 46 -4.94 8.10 1.18
C SER A 46 -4.84 6.62 0.81
N VAL A 47 -5.05 5.70 1.78
CA VAL A 47 -5.10 4.25 1.56
C VAL A 47 -6.14 3.88 0.51
N VAL A 48 -7.37 4.34 0.66
CA VAL A 48 -8.48 3.98 -0.24
C VAL A 48 -8.22 4.49 -1.65
N ALA A 49 -7.83 5.76 -1.80
CA ALA A 49 -7.57 6.34 -3.12
C ALA A 49 -6.45 5.60 -3.87
N THR A 50 -5.36 5.28 -3.16
CA THR A 50 -4.20 4.61 -3.76
C THR A 50 -4.47 3.13 -4.02
N TYR A 51 -5.11 2.41 -3.10
CA TYR A 51 -5.56 1.04 -3.33
C TYR A 51 -6.51 0.94 -4.53
N LEU A 52 -7.49 1.86 -4.65
CA LEU A 52 -8.39 1.89 -5.80
C LEU A 52 -7.65 2.17 -7.12
N ALA A 53 -6.58 2.98 -7.10
CA ALA A 53 -5.74 3.17 -8.27
C ALA A 53 -5.01 1.88 -8.67
N HIS A 54 -4.49 1.12 -7.70
CA HIS A 54 -3.87 -0.19 -7.93
C HIS A 54 -4.92 -1.17 -8.46
N LEU A 55 -6.11 -1.20 -7.86
CA LEU A 55 -7.22 -2.04 -8.28
C LEU A 55 -7.64 -1.77 -9.72
N LEU A 56 -7.83 -0.51 -10.09
CA LEU A 56 -8.19 -0.12 -11.45
C LEU A 56 -7.14 -0.61 -12.46
N MET A 57 -5.87 -0.36 -12.18
CA MET A 57 -4.79 -0.78 -13.07
C MET A 57 -4.67 -2.30 -13.17
N THR A 58 -4.77 -3.01 -12.05
CA THR A 58 -4.77 -4.48 -12.04
C THR A 58 -5.96 -5.04 -12.80
N MET A 59 -7.17 -4.47 -12.68
CA MET A 59 -8.33 -4.90 -13.47
C MET A 59 -8.12 -4.71 -14.97
N ILE A 60 -7.59 -3.56 -15.39
CA ILE A 60 -7.29 -3.27 -16.80
C ILE A 60 -6.36 -4.33 -17.37
N VAL A 61 -5.33 -4.72 -16.62
CA VAL A 61 -4.39 -5.72 -17.12
C VAL A 61 -4.96 -7.12 -17.04
N THR A 62 -5.63 -7.47 -15.95
CA THR A 62 -6.24 -8.81 -15.83
C THR A 62 -7.13 -9.08 -17.04
N ALA A 63 -7.82 -8.06 -17.57
CA ALA A 63 -8.64 -8.16 -18.78
C ALA A 63 -7.84 -8.36 -20.09
N GLN A 64 -6.54 -8.09 -20.09
CA GLN A 64 -5.63 -8.24 -21.23
C GLN A 64 -4.72 -9.49 -21.12
N THR A 65 -4.70 -10.15 -19.97
CA THR A 65 -3.92 -11.37 -19.73
C THR A 65 -4.76 -12.62 -19.95
N SER A 66 -4.14 -13.66 -20.49
CA SER A 66 -4.73 -14.99 -20.59
C SER A 66 -4.24 -15.89 -19.45
N PRO A 67 -5.10 -16.77 -18.90
CA PRO A 67 -4.65 -17.76 -17.93
C PRO A 67 -3.66 -18.75 -18.54
N ILE A 68 -2.86 -19.39 -17.68
CA ILE A 68 -2.03 -20.53 -18.07
C ILE A 68 -2.94 -21.68 -18.55
N ALA A 69 -2.53 -22.29 -19.67
CA ALA A 69 -3.16 -23.49 -20.21
C ALA A 69 -2.06 -24.49 -20.57
N GLN A 70 -2.06 -25.66 -19.92
CA GLN A 70 -1.02 -26.67 -20.12
C GLN A 70 -1.64 -28.08 -20.12
N SER A 71 -1.04 -28.98 -20.90
CA SER A 71 -1.38 -30.41 -20.86
C SER A 71 -0.77 -31.04 -19.62
N VAL A 72 -1.59 -31.68 -18.80
CA VAL A 72 -1.22 -32.37 -17.56
C VAL A 72 -1.49 -33.87 -17.73
N GLY A 73 -0.59 -34.72 -17.22
CA GLY A 73 -0.61 -36.17 -17.41
C GLY A 73 0.27 -36.63 -18.59
N THR A 74 0.28 -37.94 -18.84
CA THR A 74 1.12 -38.54 -19.90
C THR A 74 0.28 -39.44 -20.82
N GLY A 75 0.66 -39.52 -22.10
CA GLY A 75 0.02 -40.44 -23.05
C GLY A 75 -1.44 -40.09 -23.36
N GLU A 76 -2.31 -41.10 -23.37
CA GLU A 76 -3.73 -40.97 -23.71
C GLU A 76 -4.57 -40.31 -22.60
N ASP A 77 -4.05 -40.26 -21.37
CA ASP A 77 -4.71 -39.65 -20.21
C ASP A 77 -4.39 -38.15 -20.07
N ALA A 78 -3.59 -37.58 -20.98
CA ALA A 78 -3.22 -36.19 -20.96
C ALA A 78 -4.44 -35.27 -21.19
N SER A 79 -4.70 -34.35 -20.27
CA SER A 79 -5.80 -33.39 -20.37
C SER A 79 -5.28 -31.95 -20.33
N VAL A 80 -5.92 -31.06 -21.10
CA VAL A 80 -5.60 -29.63 -21.06
C VAL A 80 -6.26 -29.02 -19.83
N VAL A 81 -5.44 -28.54 -18.90
CA VAL A 81 -5.88 -27.80 -17.71
C VAL A 81 -5.73 -26.31 -18.01
N VAL A 82 -6.84 -25.58 -17.93
CA VAL A 82 -6.88 -24.12 -17.97
C VAL A 82 -7.09 -23.64 -16.54
N THR A 83 -6.17 -22.84 -16.05
CA THR A 83 -6.13 -22.39 -14.65
C THR A 83 -6.94 -21.11 -14.44
N ASP A 84 -7.35 -20.84 -13.21
CA ASP A 84 -8.03 -19.58 -12.91
C ASP A 84 -7.05 -18.41 -12.73
N MET A 85 -7.52 -17.20 -13.05
CA MET A 85 -6.82 -15.96 -12.73
C MET A 85 -7.04 -15.60 -11.26
N VAL A 86 -5.99 -15.11 -10.59
CA VAL A 86 -6.11 -14.54 -9.25
C VAL A 86 -7.09 -13.38 -9.30
N ALA A 87 -8.04 -13.37 -8.34
CA ALA A 87 -9.01 -12.29 -8.21
C ALA A 87 -8.32 -10.93 -8.15
N SER A 88 -8.74 -9.98 -9.00
CA SER A 88 -8.03 -8.70 -9.19
C SER A 88 -7.86 -7.90 -7.90
N TRP A 89 -8.75 -8.05 -6.91
CA TRP A 89 -8.62 -7.34 -5.63
C TRP A 89 -7.49 -7.87 -4.74
N LYS A 90 -7.17 -9.17 -4.81
CA LYS A 90 -6.00 -9.77 -4.14
C LYS A 90 -4.73 -9.32 -4.86
N ALA A 91 -4.70 -9.49 -6.17
CA ALA A 91 -3.60 -9.06 -7.03
C ALA A 91 -3.30 -7.56 -6.87
N ALA A 92 -4.32 -6.70 -6.82
CA ALA A 92 -4.15 -5.26 -6.59
C ALA A 92 -3.59 -4.96 -5.20
N GLY A 93 -3.98 -5.74 -4.20
CA GLY A 93 -3.43 -5.65 -2.86
C GLY A 93 -1.97 -6.04 -2.77
N TRP A 94 -1.56 -7.10 -3.48
CA TRP A 94 -0.14 -7.46 -3.62
C TRP A 94 0.66 -6.35 -4.29
N SER A 95 0.12 -5.80 -5.39
CA SER A 95 0.67 -4.65 -6.11
C SER A 95 0.80 -3.41 -5.21
N TYR A 96 -0.18 -3.17 -4.35
CA TYR A 96 -0.14 -2.06 -3.39
C TYR A 96 0.91 -2.28 -2.30
N LEU A 97 0.98 -3.48 -1.73
CA LEU A 97 1.91 -3.81 -0.66
C LEU A 97 3.38 -3.80 -1.13
N SER A 98 3.64 -4.19 -2.37
CA SER A 98 5.00 -4.20 -2.93
C SER A 98 5.62 -2.81 -3.05
N VAL A 99 4.80 -1.75 -3.19
CA VAL A 99 5.28 -0.35 -3.17
C VAL A 99 6.02 0.00 -1.88
N PHE A 100 5.67 -0.64 -0.77
CA PHE A 100 6.30 -0.46 0.54
C PHE A 100 7.53 -1.35 0.76
N GLY A 101 7.90 -2.18 -0.22
CA GLY A 101 8.94 -3.18 -0.07
C GLY A 101 8.50 -4.41 0.72
N THR A 102 7.19 -4.69 0.78
CA THR A 102 6.67 -5.90 1.44
C THR A 102 7.10 -7.15 0.67
N GLY A 103 7.75 -8.10 1.36
CA GLY A 103 8.06 -9.42 0.81
C GLY A 103 6.83 -10.31 0.63
N PHE A 104 6.99 -11.41 -0.11
CA PHE A 104 5.95 -12.41 -0.32
C PHE A 104 6.46 -13.77 0.15
N GLU A 105 5.53 -14.66 0.44
CA GLU A 105 5.83 -16.01 0.92
C GLU A 105 4.98 -17.02 0.17
N VAL A 106 5.54 -18.21 -0.03
CA VAL A 106 4.84 -19.39 -0.50
C VAL A 106 5.04 -20.51 0.50
N ASP A 107 3.98 -20.90 1.21
CA ASP A 107 4.02 -21.87 2.32
C ASP A 107 5.15 -21.62 3.34
N GLY A 108 5.53 -20.35 3.54
CA GLY A 108 6.59 -19.91 4.45
C GLY A 108 7.97 -19.75 3.80
N GLU A 109 8.15 -20.14 2.54
CA GLU A 109 9.36 -19.87 1.77
C GLU A 109 9.34 -18.48 1.15
N VAL A 110 10.51 -17.84 1.06
CA VAL A 110 10.62 -16.46 0.56
C VAL A 110 10.34 -16.42 -0.93
N ALA A 111 9.37 -15.61 -1.32
CA ALA A 111 8.97 -15.37 -2.69
C ALA A 111 8.94 -13.87 -3.03
N THR A 112 8.78 -13.58 -4.31
CA THR A 112 8.56 -12.24 -4.85
C THR A 112 7.21 -12.15 -5.52
N LEU A 113 6.72 -10.93 -5.74
CA LEU A 113 5.50 -10.72 -6.51
C LEU A 113 5.60 -11.29 -7.94
N GLY A 114 6.81 -11.39 -8.50
CA GLY A 114 7.03 -11.95 -9.83
C GLY A 114 6.86 -13.47 -9.90
N ASP A 115 6.90 -14.16 -8.75
CA ASP A 115 6.76 -15.62 -8.69
C ASP A 115 5.29 -16.06 -8.69
N ALA A 116 4.36 -15.15 -8.40
CA ALA A 116 2.93 -15.46 -8.39
C ALA A 116 2.44 -15.81 -9.80
N PRO A 117 1.86 -16.99 -10.05
CA PRO A 117 1.26 -17.29 -11.35
C PRO A 117 -0.11 -16.63 -11.51
N ASN A 118 -0.55 -16.47 -12.78
CA ASN A 118 -1.90 -16.03 -13.16
C ASN A 118 -2.43 -14.79 -12.45
N HIS A 119 -1.57 -13.80 -12.22
CA HIS A 119 -1.96 -12.57 -11.56
C HIS A 119 -1.81 -11.37 -12.50
N GLY A 120 -2.80 -10.48 -12.50
CA GLY A 120 -2.70 -9.18 -13.19
C GLY A 120 -1.86 -8.15 -12.41
N ALA A 121 -1.20 -8.54 -11.31
CA ALA A 121 -0.44 -7.63 -10.46
C ALA A 121 0.97 -7.33 -10.98
N ALA A 122 1.41 -8.06 -12.02
CA ALA A 122 2.78 -8.03 -12.58
C ALA A 122 3.29 -6.64 -13.06
N PHE A 123 2.49 -5.57 -12.90
CA PHE A 123 2.92 -4.17 -13.07
C PHE A 123 3.77 -3.70 -11.90
N ALA A 124 3.45 -4.09 -10.67
CA ALA A 124 4.05 -3.48 -9.48
C ALA A 124 5.16 -4.31 -8.85
N SER A 125 5.83 -5.17 -9.62
CA SER A 125 7.11 -5.71 -9.18
C SER A 125 8.21 -4.73 -9.57
N PRO A 126 8.68 -3.81 -8.70
CA PRO A 126 9.95 -3.17 -8.94
C PRO A 126 11.02 -4.26 -8.94
N ILE A 127 11.86 -4.25 -9.98
CA ILE A 127 13.12 -4.97 -10.00
C ILE A 127 13.98 -4.44 -8.84
N ILE A 128 13.86 -5.03 -7.66
CA ILE A 128 14.90 -5.04 -6.64
C ILE A 128 14.88 -6.41 -5.96
N ASN A 129 15.24 -7.44 -6.72
CA ASN A 129 15.99 -8.54 -6.12
C ASN A 129 16.99 -9.08 -7.16
N SER A 130 18.14 -8.42 -7.22
CA SER A 130 19.34 -9.02 -7.79
C SER A 130 20.39 -8.97 -6.72
N ALA A 131 20.73 -10.13 -6.17
CA ALA A 131 21.88 -10.34 -5.31
C ALA A 131 23.21 -9.85 -5.94
N ASN A 132 23.20 -9.46 -7.23
CA ASN A 132 24.35 -8.99 -8.00
C ASN A 132 24.17 -7.59 -8.64
N GLY A 133 23.17 -6.80 -8.25
CA GLY A 133 23.10 -5.38 -8.62
C GLY A 133 22.87 -5.08 -10.12
N VAL A 134 22.28 -6.01 -10.88
CA VAL A 134 21.91 -5.75 -12.29
C VAL A 134 20.40 -5.60 -12.43
N ILE A 135 19.97 -4.42 -12.83
CA ILE A 135 18.57 -4.07 -13.14
C ILE A 135 18.27 -4.54 -14.57
N TYR A 136 17.42 -5.55 -14.73
CA TYR A 136 16.94 -6.01 -16.04
C TYR A 136 15.47 -5.63 -16.24
N GLY A 137 15.20 -4.65 -17.11
CA GLY A 137 13.86 -4.36 -17.62
C GLY A 137 13.55 -2.87 -17.62
N LEU A 138 13.85 -2.20 -18.75
CA LEU A 138 13.42 -0.84 -19.08
C LEU A 138 12.81 -0.88 -20.47
N ASN A 139 11.50 -1.12 -20.63
CA ASN A 139 10.78 -0.87 -21.90
C ASN A 139 9.24 -0.79 -21.76
N GLY A 140 8.71 0.44 -21.86
CA GLY A 140 7.49 0.76 -22.63
C GLY A 140 6.19 0.92 -21.84
N ALA A 141 5.80 2.16 -21.52
CA ALA A 141 4.49 2.60 -20.99
C ALA A 141 3.97 2.00 -19.65
N PHE A 142 4.22 0.74 -19.37
CA PHE A 142 3.73 0.03 -18.19
C PHE A 142 4.62 0.22 -16.96
N GLU A 143 5.94 0.40 -17.13
CA GLU A 143 6.83 0.92 -16.07
C GLU A 143 6.46 2.33 -15.63
N LEU A 144 5.97 3.17 -16.55
CA LEU A 144 5.49 4.49 -16.21
C LEU A 144 4.26 4.39 -15.30
N ALA A 145 3.34 3.45 -15.58
CA ALA A 145 2.20 3.21 -14.72
C ALA A 145 2.64 2.76 -13.32
N THR A 146 3.62 1.86 -13.23
CA THR A 146 4.22 1.43 -11.96
C THR A 146 4.87 2.57 -11.20
N LEU A 147 5.66 3.40 -11.89
CA LEU A 147 6.26 4.58 -11.31
C LEU A 147 5.20 5.57 -10.82
N VAL A 148 4.12 5.77 -11.58
CA VAL A 148 3.00 6.64 -11.19
C VAL A 148 2.27 6.08 -9.97
N LEU A 149 2.04 4.78 -9.90
CA LEU A 149 1.43 4.13 -8.74
C LEU A 149 2.32 4.21 -7.50
N PHE A 150 3.63 3.99 -7.67
CA PHE A 150 4.63 4.17 -6.62
C PHE A 150 4.64 5.62 -6.11
N LEU A 151 4.87 6.59 -7.00
CA LEU A 151 4.91 8.00 -6.64
C LEU A 151 3.57 8.49 -6.08
N GLY A 152 2.46 8.02 -6.62
CA GLY A 152 1.12 8.32 -6.15
C GLY A 152 0.89 7.83 -4.72
N THR A 153 1.35 6.62 -4.41
CA THR A 153 1.19 6.02 -3.07
C THR A 153 2.08 6.64 -2.03
N ILE A 154 3.37 6.78 -2.33
CA ILE A 154 4.33 7.43 -1.42
C ILE A 154 3.96 8.91 -1.25
N GLY A 155 3.64 9.58 -2.36
CA GLY A 155 3.23 10.98 -2.37
C GLY A 155 1.92 11.24 -1.63
N SER A 156 0.94 10.34 -1.69
CA SER A 156 -0.32 10.51 -0.97
C SER A 156 -0.14 10.41 0.54
N ILE A 157 0.79 9.59 1.04
CA ILE A 157 1.12 9.51 2.47
C ILE A 157 1.73 10.83 2.94
N VAL A 158 2.69 11.35 2.18
CA VAL A 158 3.31 12.65 2.48
C VAL A 158 2.24 13.75 2.46
N ALA A 159 1.36 13.75 1.46
CA ALA A 159 0.26 14.70 1.37
C ALA A 159 -0.75 14.56 2.53
N ALA A 160 -1.03 13.34 2.98
CA ALA A 160 -1.87 13.07 4.14
C ALA A 160 -1.22 13.61 5.42
N GLY A 161 0.07 13.33 5.64
CA GLY A 161 0.80 13.84 6.81
C GLY A 161 0.86 15.37 6.85
N TYR A 162 1.10 15.99 5.69
CA TYR A 162 1.01 17.44 5.52
C TYR A 162 -0.41 17.96 5.81
N GLY A 163 -1.43 17.27 5.30
CA GLY A 163 -2.83 17.61 5.49
C GLY A 163 -3.25 17.60 6.96
N VAL A 164 -2.83 16.58 7.73
CA VAL A 164 -3.11 16.50 9.17
C VAL A 164 -2.41 17.63 9.91
N ALA A 165 -1.09 17.79 9.74
CA ALA A 165 -0.33 18.82 10.45
C ALA A 165 -0.84 20.25 10.16
N LYS A 166 -1.28 20.49 8.91
CA LYS A 166 -1.88 21.76 8.52
C LYS A 166 -3.30 21.95 9.08
N TYR A 167 -4.10 20.88 9.13
CA TYR A 167 -5.47 20.96 9.65
C TYR A 167 -5.50 21.17 11.16
N THR A 168 -4.53 20.60 11.88
CA THR A 168 -4.41 20.69 13.33
C THR A 168 -3.61 21.91 13.79
N ASP A 169 -3.24 22.80 12.86
CA ASP A 169 -2.42 23.99 13.10
C ASP A 169 -1.20 23.70 13.99
N ALA A 170 -0.36 22.72 13.60
CA ALA A 170 0.78 22.31 14.41
C ALA A 170 1.75 23.48 14.70
N ASP A 171 1.97 23.78 15.97
CA ASP A 171 2.72 24.97 16.43
C ASP A 171 4.23 24.90 16.19
N ASN A 172 4.81 23.71 16.06
CA ASN A 172 6.24 23.49 15.89
C ASN A 172 6.54 22.17 15.15
N ALA A 173 7.80 21.96 14.80
CA ALA A 173 8.24 20.77 14.05
C ALA A 173 7.94 19.43 14.77
N VAL A 174 8.01 19.38 16.11
CA VAL A 174 7.73 18.16 16.87
C VAL A 174 6.25 17.80 16.81
N ASP A 175 5.38 18.78 16.99
CA ASP A 175 3.94 18.56 16.95
C ASP A 175 3.46 18.29 15.51
N ALA A 176 4.11 18.88 14.50
CA ALA A 176 3.88 18.55 13.10
C ALA A 176 4.27 17.10 12.76
N VAL A 177 5.39 16.58 13.30
CA VAL A 177 5.78 15.17 13.17
C VAL A 177 4.76 14.26 13.84
N LYS A 178 4.39 14.55 15.09
CA LYS A 178 3.40 13.77 15.83
C LYS A 178 2.08 13.70 15.06
N ALA A 179 1.61 14.83 14.57
CA ALA A 179 0.41 14.94 13.74
C ALA A 179 0.56 14.11 12.46
N GLY A 180 1.68 14.26 11.75
CA GLY A 180 1.96 13.50 10.53
C GLY A 180 1.99 11.98 10.73
N VAL A 181 2.58 11.48 11.82
CA VAL A 181 2.67 10.04 12.13
C VAL A 181 1.31 9.42 12.42
N THR A 182 0.29 10.20 12.79
CA THR A 182 -1.05 9.64 13.04
C THR A 182 -1.70 9.02 11.80
N VAL A 183 -1.23 9.37 10.59
CA VAL A 183 -1.68 8.75 9.33
C VAL A 183 -1.33 7.28 9.23
N THR A 184 -0.38 6.77 10.02
CA THR A 184 0.06 5.37 10.02
C THR A 184 -1.05 4.41 10.43
N LEU A 185 -2.01 4.84 11.26
CA LEU A 185 -3.03 3.95 11.82
C LEU A 185 -3.88 3.24 10.74
N PRO A 186 -4.49 3.95 9.76
CA PRO A 186 -5.16 3.31 8.63
C PRO A 186 -4.29 2.34 7.83
N TYR A 187 -3.00 2.65 7.65
CA TYR A 187 -2.08 1.78 6.92
C TYR A 187 -1.81 0.49 7.68
N LEU A 188 -1.61 0.57 9.01
CA LEU A 188 -1.46 -0.61 9.85
C LEU A 188 -2.67 -1.53 9.77
N VAL A 189 -3.88 -0.96 9.90
CA VAL A 189 -5.12 -1.74 9.80
C VAL A 189 -5.25 -2.38 8.43
N PHE A 190 -5.00 -1.63 7.37
CA PHE A 190 -5.08 -2.15 6.01
C PHE A 190 -4.04 -3.24 5.76
N ALA A 191 -2.79 -3.03 6.15
CA ALA A 191 -1.70 -4.00 5.96
C ALA A 191 -1.96 -5.30 6.73
N ALA A 192 -2.45 -5.21 7.96
CA ALA A 192 -2.85 -6.38 8.74
C ALA A 192 -3.98 -7.15 8.04
N LEU A 193 -5.04 -6.46 7.59
CA LEU A 193 -6.13 -7.11 6.86
C LEU A 193 -5.66 -7.73 5.54
N ALA A 194 -4.79 -7.03 4.81
CA ALA A 194 -4.25 -7.45 3.53
C ALA A 194 -3.39 -8.71 3.68
N ALA A 195 -2.52 -8.78 4.70
CA ALA A 195 -1.67 -9.94 4.98
C ALA A 195 -2.46 -11.26 5.09
N PHE A 196 -3.66 -11.23 5.69
CA PHE A 196 -4.47 -12.43 5.85
C PHE A 196 -5.47 -12.65 4.71
N LEU A 197 -6.15 -11.59 4.28
CA LEU A 197 -7.25 -11.73 3.32
C LEU A 197 -6.77 -11.91 1.88
N MET A 198 -5.54 -11.48 1.58
CA MET A 198 -5.01 -11.50 0.22
C MET A 198 -4.13 -12.71 -0.07
N THR A 199 -3.94 -13.63 0.88
CA THR A 199 -3.35 -14.95 0.60
C THR A 199 -4.23 -15.72 -0.38
N HIS A 200 -3.62 -16.41 -1.33
CA HIS A 200 -4.28 -17.20 -2.37
C HIS A 200 -3.68 -18.60 -2.42
N ALA A 201 -4.54 -19.61 -2.42
CA ALA A 201 -4.13 -21.00 -2.56
C ALA A 201 -4.24 -21.43 -4.03
N TYR A 202 -3.13 -21.85 -4.60
CA TYR A 202 -3.07 -22.47 -5.92
C TYR A 202 -3.29 -23.97 -5.80
N SER A 203 -4.13 -24.54 -6.66
CA SER A 203 -4.52 -25.95 -6.57
C SER A 203 -4.40 -26.71 -7.89
N GLU A 204 -4.06 -26.01 -8.97
CA GLU A 204 -3.89 -26.56 -10.28
C GLU A 204 -2.42 -26.93 -10.54
N VAL A 205 -2.18 -28.05 -11.20
CA VAL A 205 -0.81 -28.50 -11.51
C VAL A 205 0.01 -27.43 -12.26
N PRO A 206 -0.52 -26.71 -13.27
CA PRO A 206 0.28 -25.72 -13.98
C PRO A 206 0.70 -24.52 -13.11
N THR A 207 -0.15 -24.07 -12.18
CA THR A 207 0.17 -22.95 -11.26
C THR A 207 1.20 -23.39 -10.22
N VAL A 208 1.01 -24.56 -9.61
CA VAL A 208 1.97 -25.13 -8.65
C VAL A 208 3.32 -25.43 -9.30
N THR A 209 3.32 -26.01 -10.50
CA THR A 209 4.56 -26.26 -11.26
C THR A 209 5.27 -24.95 -11.61
N SER A 210 4.52 -23.88 -11.91
CA SER A 210 5.09 -22.56 -12.16
C SER A 210 5.75 -21.94 -10.91
N LEU A 211 5.20 -22.19 -9.72
CA LEU A 211 5.76 -21.71 -8.45
C LEU A 211 7.04 -22.44 -8.07
N ILE A 212 7.02 -23.78 -8.16
CA ILE A 212 8.20 -24.63 -7.93
C ILE A 212 9.28 -24.29 -8.95
N GLY A 213 8.87 -24.17 -10.21
CA GLY A 213 9.73 -23.75 -11.30
C GLY A 213 10.89 -24.71 -11.56
N SER A 214 11.95 -24.21 -12.20
CA SER A 214 13.21 -24.94 -12.36
C SER A 214 14.17 -24.57 -11.24
N GLU A 215 15.25 -25.34 -11.03
CA GLU A 215 16.31 -25.04 -10.05
C GLU A 215 16.89 -23.60 -10.17
N THR A 216 16.69 -22.94 -11.31
CA THR A 216 17.17 -21.58 -11.60
C THR A 216 16.07 -20.53 -11.72
N SER A 217 14.80 -20.94 -11.64
CA SER A 217 13.65 -20.07 -11.87
C SER A 217 12.43 -20.64 -11.13
N GLY A 218 12.29 -20.33 -9.85
CA GLY A 218 11.23 -20.82 -8.97
C GLY A 218 11.44 -20.35 -7.54
N VAL A 219 10.44 -20.53 -6.69
CA VAL A 219 10.57 -20.19 -5.27
C VAL A 219 11.52 -21.20 -4.61
N LEU A 220 12.62 -20.68 -4.06
CA LEU A 220 13.63 -21.51 -3.40
C LEU A 220 13.02 -22.23 -2.20
N GLY A 221 13.30 -23.52 -2.05
CA GLY A 221 12.81 -24.33 -0.94
C GLY A 221 11.54 -25.13 -1.25
N LEU A 222 10.84 -24.84 -2.36
CA LEU A 222 9.72 -25.68 -2.79
C LEU A 222 10.23 -26.92 -3.53
N GLU A 223 9.91 -28.11 -3.02
CA GLU A 223 10.25 -29.37 -3.66
C GLU A 223 9.04 -29.99 -4.36
N GLN A 224 9.25 -30.55 -5.55
CA GLN A 224 8.17 -31.16 -6.32
C GLN A 224 7.43 -32.26 -5.55
N GLY A 225 8.17 -33.07 -4.78
CA GLY A 225 7.59 -34.20 -4.03
C GLY A 225 6.66 -33.81 -2.89
N ASP A 226 6.71 -32.55 -2.44
CA ASP A 226 5.85 -32.05 -1.36
C ASP A 226 4.48 -31.60 -1.88
N TYR A 227 4.39 -31.24 -3.16
CA TYR A 227 3.23 -30.54 -3.72
C TYR A 227 2.57 -31.23 -4.91
N LEU A 228 3.32 -32.09 -5.60
CA LEU A 228 2.80 -32.91 -6.69
C LEU A 228 2.90 -34.38 -6.31
N ASN A 229 1.92 -35.18 -6.77
CA ASN A 229 2.01 -36.63 -6.63
C ASN A 229 3.19 -37.22 -7.43
N ASP A 230 3.52 -38.49 -7.21
CA ASP A 230 4.62 -39.18 -7.92
C ASP A 230 4.52 -39.12 -9.45
N ALA A 231 3.30 -39.00 -9.99
CA ALA A 231 3.03 -38.87 -11.42
C ALA A 231 3.14 -37.43 -11.95
N GLY A 232 3.20 -36.42 -11.08
CA GLY A 232 3.27 -35.01 -11.43
C GLY A 232 1.98 -34.45 -12.04
N ASP A 233 0.85 -35.13 -11.87
CA ASP A 233 -0.42 -34.85 -12.57
C ASP A 233 -1.57 -34.40 -11.66
N SER A 234 -1.33 -34.32 -10.34
CA SER A 234 -2.28 -33.75 -9.38
C SER A 234 -1.58 -33.04 -8.23
N VAL A 235 -2.30 -32.09 -7.61
CA VAL A 235 -1.88 -31.31 -6.44
C VAL A 235 -2.66 -31.81 -5.22
N PRO A 236 -2.06 -32.61 -4.31
CA PRO A 236 -2.76 -33.20 -3.17
C PRO A 236 -3.15 -32.17 -2.09
N SER A 237 -2.29 -31.16 -1.90
CA SER A 237 -2.51 -30.02 -1.02
C SER A 237 -2.17 -28.76 -1.78
N GLY A 238 -3.08 -27.78 -1.79
CA GLY A 238 -2.84 -26.49 -2.44
C GLY A 238 -1.64 -25.77 -1.82
N VAL A 239 -1.08 -24.83 -2.58
CA VAL A 239 0.10 -24.04 -2.22
C VAL A 239 -0.33 -22.61 -1.94
N GLU A 240 -0.07 -22.10 -0.74
CA GLU A 240 -0.50 -20.76 -0.33
C GLU A 240 0.55 -19.71 -0.68
N PHE A 241 0.20 -18.77 -1.56
CA PHE A 241 0.99 -17.58 -1.87
C PHE A 241 0.34 -16.35 -1.21
N GLY A 242 1.13 -15.52 -0.55
CA GLY A 242 0.62 -14.27 0.00
C GLY A 242 1.71 -13.28 0.41
N PRO A 243 1.32 -12.07 0.84
CA PRO A 243 2.26 -11.15 1.46
C PRO A 243 2.84 -11.76 2.73
N SER A 244 4.13 -11.59 2.97
CA SER A 244 4.72 -11.91 4.27
C SER A 244 4.02 -11.07 5.33
N THR A 245 3.41 -11.74 6.31
CA THR A 245 2.62 -11.05 7.35
C THR A 245 3.49 -10.07 8.14
N THR A 246 4.72 -10.49 8.43
CA THR A 246 5.68 -9.67 9.18
C THR A 246 6.06 -8.43 8.38
N ASP A 247 6.45 -8.59 7.11
CA ASP A 247 6.85 -7.46 6.27
C ASP A 247 5.68 -6.52 5.99
N ALA A 248 4.49 -7.05 5.76
CA ALA A 248 3.30 -6.24 5.51
C ALA A 248 3.01 -5.34 6.71
N ILE A 249 2.99 -5.89 7.92
CA ILE A 249 2.73 -5.12 9.14
C ILE A 249 3.86 -4.12 9.41
N LEU A 250 5.12 -4.55 9.31
CA LEU A 250 6.26 -3.70 9.66
C LEU A 250 6.50 -2.61 8.61
N PHE A 251 6.65 -2.95 7.34
CA PHE A 251 7.00 -2.00 6.29
C PHE A 251 5.78 -1.21 5.80
N ALA A 252 4.75 -1.90 5.31
CA ALA A 252 3.56 -1.24 4.77
C ALA A 252 2.63 -0.68 5.85
N GLY A 253 2.60 -1.29 7.03
CA GLY A 253 1.72 -0.88 8.12
C GLY A 253 2.30 0.21 9.02
N ILE A 254 3.60 0.18 9.32
CA ILE A 254 4.20 1.00 10.37
C ILE A 254 5.30 1.91 9.83
N ILE A 255 6.42 1.33 9.41
CA ILE A 255 7.69 2.02 9.19
C ILE A 255 7.56 3.05 8.06
N VAL A 256 7.16 2.60 6.86
CA VAL A 256 7.10 3.49 5.70
C VAL A 256 6.04 4.58 5.87
N PRO A 257 4.79 4.27 6.28
CA PRO A 257 3.80 5.31 6.54
C PRO A 257 4.19 6.29 7.63
N ALA A 258 4.82 5.84 8.73
CA ALA A 258 5.24 6.72 9.82
C ALA A 258 6.33 7.70 9.37
N ILE A 259 7.34 7.21 8.64
CA ILE A 259 8.43 8.05 8.14
C ILE A 259 7.88 9.08 7.14
N LEU A 260 7.09 8.64 6.16
CA LEU A 260 6.56 9.52 5.13
C LEU A 260 5.51 10.49 5.68
N GLY A 261 4.68 10.04 6.62
CA GLY A 261 3.73 10.88 7.34
C GLY A 261 4.44 11.97 8.14
N ALA A 262 5.51 11.62 8.85
CA ALA A 262 6.38 12.57 9.55
C ALA A 262 7.02 13.59 8.60
N VAL A 263 7.54 13.14 7.45
CA VAL A 263 8.08 14.02 6.40
C VAL A 263 7.00 14.97 5.91
N GLY A 264 5.80 14.47 5.61
CA GLY A 264 4.64 15.27 5.24
C GLY A 264 4.31 16.35 6.27
N GLY A 265 4.27 15.98 7.54
CA GLY A 265 4.07 16.90 8.65
C GLY A 265 5.14 18.00 8.71
N LEU A 266 6.42 17.62 8.64
CA LEU A 266 7.56 18.56 8.69
C LEU A 266 7.55 19.58 7.56
N LEU A 267 6.99 19.26 6.39
CA LEU A 267 6.87 20.22 5.28
C LEU A 267 5.97 21.42 5.62
N THR A 268 5.17 21.36 6.69
CA THR A 268 4.43 22.51 7.22
C THR A 268 5.31 23.48 8.03
N GLN A 269 6.44 23.00 8.58
CA GLN A 269 7.34 23.72 9.47
C GLN A 269 8.80 23.74 8.96
N PRO A 270 9.06 24.27 7.74
CA PRO A 270 10.37 24.12 7.09
C PRO A 270 11.51 24.86 7.82
N ARG A 271 11.24 25.99 8.49
CA ARG A 271 12.25 26.79 9.20
C ARG A 271 12.69 26.11 10.49
N ASP A 272 11.71 25.76 11.32
CA ASP A 272 11.94 25.10 12.62
C ASP A 272 12.56 23.71 12.45
N ALA A 273 12.22 22.98 11.38
CA ALA A 273 12.83 21.71 11.06
C ALA A 273 14.33 21.85 10.76
N LEU A 274 14.73 22.85 9.98
CA LEU A 274 16.14 23.13 9.67
C LEU A 274 16.90 23.53 10.93
N GLU A 275 16.33 24.38 11.78
CA GLU A 275 16.96 24.81 13.04
C GLU A 275 17.17 23.65 14.01
N THR A 276 16.18 22.75 14.13
CA THR A 276 16.26 21.56 14.99
C THR A 276 17.34 20.58 14.50
N VAL A 277 17.49 20.41 13.18
CA VAL A 277 18.55 19.55 12.61
C VAL A 277 19.92 20.18 12.82
N MET A 278 20.07 21.48 12.54
CA MET A 278 21.34 22.19 12.72
C MET A 278 21.80 22.18 14.19
N ALA A 279 20.87 22.29 15.14
CA ALA A 279 21.17 22.24 16.57
C ALA A 279 21.64 20.86 17.05
N LYS A 280 21.34 19.77 16.33
CA LYS A 280 21.80 18.40 16.65
C LYS A 280 23.13 18.02 15.99
N VAL A 281 23.58 18.77 14.99
CA VAL A 281 24.82 18.51 14.23
C VAL A 281 26.01 19.28 14.82
N GLN A 282 25.75 20.25 15.70
CA GLN A 282 26.77 20.95 16.50
C GLN A 282 27.06 20.20 17.81
#